data_AF-A0AAW6U2L3-F1
#
_entry.id   AF-A0AAW6U2L3-F1
#
_cell.length_a   1.000
_cell.length_b   1.000
_cell.length_c   1.000
_cell.angle_alpha   90.00
_cell.angle_beta   90.00
_cell.angle_gamma   90.00
#
_symmetry.space_group_name_H-M   'P 1'
#
loop_
_entity.id
_entity.type
_entity.pdbx_description
1 polymer ?
#
loop_
_entity_poly.entity_id
_entity_poly.type
_entity_poly.pdbx_seq_one_letter_code
_entity_poly.pdbx_strand_id
1 'polypeptide(L)'
;MNTIAVATTGQAVRNREPWLAASLSWVLPGAGHLYCRLWIAGIALVLLRIALVVGTLATLISPRIPMAVFLLVCLCGFGLLIGASTAAFRTTRKQNAGDFESLRTQTKDPWLAVFLSVIVPGLGHLYLRKWLVGIGFIFSSVVLRAWLLKQPWGMVPVTAWHLLALFCAYRATPKHRKSEPSLILPAVAFIGAVWLAGIPIGWALRSHVVDIGITAGSDMAPTVQKGARIVVNKLAYRWQEPVTGDIVLFAPPNHPSVAGPLPIVKRIVATGGETVQVRDGLVHIDGQYRELEALPHRHRAHAALREQPFPGTTCGISEPYHVPEGSYFMLGDNRSNSLDSRHFGAIPREDIIGKVTRVLWPLNTSPLYDREMR
;
A
#
# COMPACT_ATOMS: atom_id res chain seq x y z
N MET A 1 42.95 14.50 -58.72
CA MET A 1 42.03 15.04 -57.69
C MET A 1 40.66 14.47 -57.95
N ASN A 2 40.18 13.58 -57.09
CA ASN A 2 38.75 13.36 -56.87
C ASN A 2 38.61 12.80 -55.46
N THR A 3 38.09 13.67 -54.60
CA THR A 3 37.86 13.50 -53.18
C THR A 3 36.86 12.37 -52.95
N ILE A 4 37.33 11.26 -52.37
CA ILE A 4 36.46 10.28 -51.75
C ILE A 4 35.81 10.98 -50.55
N ALA A 5 34.48 11.04 -50.56
CA ALA A 5 33.72 11.60 -49.46
C ALA A 5 34.04 10.82 -48.18
N VAL A 6 34.71 11.50 -47.25
CA VAL A 6 34.94 11.03 -45.89
C VAL A 6 33.58 10.92 -45.21
N ALA A 7 33.15 9.68 -44.94
CA ALA A 7 32.01 9.43 -44.08
C ALA A 7 32.33 9.98 -42.69
N THR A 8 31.67 11.07 -42.31
CA THR A 8 31.78 11.67 -40.99
C THR A 8 31.21 10.72 -39.94
N THR A 9 32.09 10.12 -39.15
CA THR A 9 31.76 9.38 -37.93
C THR A 9 31.10 10.31 -36.91
N GLY A 10 29.88 9.99 -36.45
CA GLY A 10 29.24 10.76 -35.37
C GLY A 10 28.08 10.07 -34.63
N GLN A 11 27.31 9.21 -35.29
CA GLN A 11 26.36 8.32 -34.61
C GLN A 11 26.48 6.95 -35.23
N ALA A 12 27.34 6.10 -34.67
CA ALA A 12 27.24 4.67 -34.94
C ALA A 12 25.78 4.27 -34.68
N VAL A 13 25.09 3.77 -35.71
CA VAL A 13 23.73 3.25 -35.57
C VAL A 13 23.80 2.10 -34.58
N ARG A 14 23.53 2.39 -33.30
CA ARG A 14 23.65 1.43 -32.22
C ARG A 14 22.33 0.69 -32.11
N ASN A 15 22.22 -0.35 -32.93
CA ASN A 15 21.12 -1.29 -32.92
C ASN A 15 20.90 -1.84 -31.50
N ARG A 16 19.79 -1.45 -30.89
CA ARG A 16 19.42 -1.76 -29.51
C ARG A 16 18.06 -2.41 -29.46
N GLU A 17 17.83 -3.22 -28.44
CA GLU A 17 16.60 -3.99 -28.33
C GLU A 17 15.42 -3.14 -27.82
N PRO A 18 14.40 -2.85 -28.65
CA PRO A 18 13.31 -1.98 -28.23
C PRO A 18 12.48 -2.55 -27.08
N TRP A 19 12.24 -3.87 -27.09
CA TRP A 19 11.50 -4.56 -26.02
C TRP A 19 12.31 -4.71 -24.73
N LEU A 20 13.64 -4.73 -24.80
CA LEU A 20 14.48 -4.64 -23.61
C LEU A 20 14.34 -3.25 -22.97
N ALA A 21 14.41 -2.18 -23.77
CA ALA A 21 14.20 -0.82 -23.29
C ALA A 21 12.81 -0.65 -22.66
N ALA A 22 11.77 -1.22 -23.28
CA ALA A 22 10.42 -1.26 -22.74
C ALA A 22 10.35 -2.00 -21.40
N SER A 23 10.99 -3.18 -21.30
CA SER A 23 11.03 -4.00 -20.08
C SER A 23 11.71 -3.27 -18.92
N LEU A 24 12.85 -2.62 -19.18
CA LEU A 24 13.56 -1.84 -18.17
C LEU A 24 12.71 -0.66 -17.68
N SER A 25 12.08 0.07 -18.59
CA SER A 25 11.18 1.18 -18.25
C SER A 25 9.89 0.76 -17.55
N TRP A 26 9.40 -0.46 -17.80
CA TRP A 26 8.24 -1.01 -17.09
C TRP A 26 8.55 -1.31 -15.63
N VAL A 27 9.77 -1.77 -15.33
CA VAL A 27 10.21 -2.03 -13.95
C VAL A 27 10.57 -0.73 -13.24
N LEU A 28 11.29 0.17 -13.91
CA LEU A 28 11.62 1.49 -13.40
C LEU A 28 11.51 2.52 -14.53
N PRO A 29 10.45 3.36 -14.54
CA PRO A 29 10.29 4.44 -15.51
C PRO A 29 11.58 5.25 -15.66
N GLY A 30 12.08 5.35 -16.89
CA GLY A 30 13.34 6.03 -17.22
C GLY A 30 14.52 5.11 -17.47
N ALA A 31 14.57 3.90 -16.89
CA ALA A 31 15.70 2.98 -17.08
C ALA A 31 15.91 2.57 -18.55
N GLY A 32 14.83 2.36 -19.32
CA GLY A 32 14.93 2.13 -20.76
C GLY A 32 15.50 3.32 -21.54
N HIS A 33 15.21 4.55 -21.11
CA HIS A 33 15.76 5.76 -21.74
C HIS A 33 17.26 5.90 -21.43
N LEU A 34 17.69 5.55 -20.22
CA LEU A 34 19.10 5.47 -19.85
C LEU A 34 19.83 4.41 -20.68
N TYR A 35 19.22 3.23 -20.88
CA TYR A 35 19.71 2.21 -21.80
C TYR A 35 19.91 2.80 -23.21
N CYS A 36 18.98 3.63 -23.68
CA CYS A 36 19.07 4.38 -24.94
C CYS A 36 20.05 5.58 -24.92
N ARG A 37 20.76 5.85 -23.82
CA ARG A 37 21.62 7.04 -23.59
C ARG A 37 20.90 8.39 -23.64
N LEU A 38 19.59 8.38 -23.37
CA LEU A 38 18.79 9.59 -23.19
C LEU A 38 18.80 9.97 -21.70
N TRP A 39 19.96 10.43 -21.23
CA TRP A 39 20.24 10.62 -19.80
C TRP A 39 19.26 11.56 -19.10
N ILE A 40 19.01 12.73 -19.70
CA ILE A 40 18.13 13.76 -19.12
C ILE A 40 16.71 13.21 -18.98
N ALA A 41 16.14 12.67 -20.07
CA ALA A 41 14.79 12.10 -20.05
C ALA A 41 14.69 10.90 -19.09
N GLY A 42 15.71 10.04 -19.06
CA GLY A 42 15.76 8.90 -18.15
C GLY A 42 15.77 9.30 -16.68
N ILE A 43 16.64 10.23 -16.29
CA ILE A 43 16.72 10.72 -14.91
C ILE A 43 15.42 11.42 -14.51
N ALA A 44 14.86 12.28 -15.37
CA ALA A 44 13.61 12.98 -15.11
C ALA A 44 12.45 12.00 -14.84
N LEU A 45 12.33 10.92 -15.62
CA LEU A 45 11.30 9.90 -15.42
C LEU A 45 11.51 9.10 -14.12
N VAL A 46 12.75 8.80 -13.75
CA VAL A 46 13.08 8.13 -12.48
C VAL A 46 12.68 9.02 -11.30
N LEU A 47 13.04 10.30 -11.33
CA LEU A 47 12.67 11.26 -10.28
C LEU A 47 11.15 11.44 -10.18
N LEU A 48 10.47 11.54 -11.32
CA LEU A 48 9.00 11.60 -11.34
C LEU A 48 8.37 10.34 -10.75
N ARG A 49 8.93 9.15 -11.02
CA ARG A 49 8.46 7.91 -10.41
C ARG A 49 8.64 7.94 -8.89
N ILE A 50 9.79 8.37 -8.40
CA ILE A 50 10.06 8.48 -6.96
C ILE A 50 9.05 9.44 -6.32
N ALA A 51 8.84 10.62 -6.92
CA ALA A 51 7.87 11.60 -6.43
C ALA A 51 6.44 11.02 -6.36
N LEU A 52 6.01 10.27 -7.39
CA LEU A 52 4.70 9.61 -7.38
C LEU A 52 4.59 8.52 -6.30
N VAL A 53 5.65 7.73 -6.07
CA VAL A 53 5.66 6.72 -4.98
C VAL A 53 5.53 7.40 -3.61
N VAL A 54 6.35 8.43 -3.36
CA VAL A 54 6.29 9.22 -2.12
C VAL A 54 4.92 9.87 -1.96
N GLY A 55 4.37 10.43 -3.04
CA GLY A 55 3.02 10.98 -3.07
C GLY A 55 1.95 9.94 -2.72
N THR A 56 2.00 8.74 -3.32
CA THR A 56 1.08 7.64 -2.99
C THR A 56 1.14 7.29 -1.50
N LEU A 57 2.34 7.13 -0.93
CA LEU A 57 2.50 6.86 0.50
C LEU A 57 1.96 7.98 1.38
N ALA A 58 2.24 9.24 1.02
CA ALA A 58 1.73 10.40 1.74
C ALA A 58 0.19 10.47 1.70
N THR A 59 -0.43 10.17 0.54
CA THR A 59 -1.90 10.12 0.42
C THR A 59 -2.53 9.00 1.24
N LEU A 60 -1.84 7.86 1.38
CA LEU A 60 -2.30 6.73 2.18
C LEU A 60 -2.31 7.08 3.68
N ILE A 61 -1.23 7.69 4.17
CA ILE A 61 -1.03 8.03 5.59
C ILE A 61 -1.86 9.27 5.99
N SER A 62 -2.01 10.25 5.09
CA SER A 62 -2.66 11.52 5.42
C SER A 62 -4.18 11.39 5.45
N PRO A 63 -4.83 11.53 6.63
CA PRO A 63 -6.28 11.41 6.74
C PRO A 63 -7.04 12.48 5.95
N ARG A 64 -6.38 13.61 5.64
CA ARG A 64 -6.95 14.78 4.97
C ARG A 64 -7.14 14.59 3.46
N ILE A 65 -6.40 13.67 2.84
CA ILE A 65 -6.37 13.55 1.38
C ILE A 65 -7.45 12.56 0.93
N PRO A 66 -8.46 12.94 0.15
CA PRO A 66 -9.53 12.03 -0.25
C PRO A 66 -9.01 10.76 -0.94
N MET A 67 -9.72 9.64 -0.77
CA MET A 67 -9.39 8.37 -1.43
C MET A 67 -9.32 8.52 -2.96
N ALA A 68 -10.16 9.38 -3.55
CA ALA A 68 -10.12 9.70 -4.97
C ALA A 68 -8.76 10.24 -5.43
N VAL A 69 -8.09 11.05 -4.61
CA VAL A 69 -6.74 11.57 -4.90
C VAL A 69 -5.70 10.45 -4.82
N PHE A 70 -5.78 9.56 -3.82
CA PHE A 70 -4.93 8.37 -3.76
C PHE A 70 -5.07 7.51 -5.03
N LEU A 71 -6.32 7.25 -5.45
CA LEU A 71 -6.61 6.48 -6.67
C LEU A 71 -6.08 7.21 -7.92
N LEU A 72 -6.24 8.53 -8.01
CA LEU A 72 -5.72 9.34 -9.10
C LEU A 72 -4.19 9.26 -9.18
N VAL A 73 -3.48 9.42 -8.06
CA VAL A 73 -2.00 9.31 -8.02
C VAL A 73 -1.57 7.90 -8.42
N CYS A 74 -2.29 6.85 -8.01
CA CYS A 74 -2.03 5.48 -8.45
C CYS A 74 -2.22 5.32 -9.96
N LEU A 75 -3.29 5.88 -10.51
CA LEU A 75 -3.56 5.89 -11.96
C LEU A 75 -2.48 6.66 -12.73
N CYS A 76 -2.05 7.83 -12.24
CA CYS A 76 -0.93 8.58 -12.82
C CYS A 76 0.38 7.76 -12.77
N GLY A 77 0.66 7.09 -11.65
CA GLY A 77 1.79 6.18 -11.51
C GLY A 77 1.76 5.04 -12.52
N PHE A 78 0.58 4.43 -12.72
CA PHE A 78 0.38 3.38 -13.72
C PHE A 78 0.49 3.90 -15.15
N GLY A 79 -0.09 5.07 -15.44
CA GLY A 79 0.04 5.75 -16.72
C GLY A 79 1.49 6.08 -17.05
N LEU A 80 2.30 6.50 -16.06
CA LEU A 80 3.73 6.73 -16.22
C LEU A 80 4.48 5.45 -16.59
N LEU A 81 4.14 4.30 -15.99
CA LEU A 81 4.75 3.01 -16.34
C LEU A 81 4.51 2.65 -17.81
N ILE A 82 3.26 2.76 -18.26
CA ILE A 82 2.87 2.49 -19.65
C ILE A 82 3.54 3.50 -20.59
N GLY A 83 3.45 4.78 -20.27
CA GLY A 83 3.97 5.87 -21.09
C GLY A 83 5.49 5.79 -21.26
N ALA A 84 6.23 5.60 -20.15
CA ALA A 84 7.68 5.48 -20.18
C ALA A 84 8.15 4.21 -20.91
N SER A 85 7.46 3.09 -20.75
CA SER A 85 7.75 1.85 -21.49
C SER A 85 7.54 2.04 -22.99
N THR A 86 6.41 2.62 -23.38
CA THR A 86 6.06 2.88 -24.78
C THR A 86 7.01 3.89 -25.43
N ALA A 87 7.37 4.96 -24.71
CA ALA A 87 8.32 5.97 -25.19
C ALA A 87 9.72 5.38 -25.37
N ALA A 88 10.18 4.55 -24.44
CA ALA A 88 11.46 3.87 -24.55
C ALA A 88 11.49 2.93 -25.77
N PHE A 89 10.44 2.13 -25.97
CA PHE A 89 10.31 1.28 -27.15
C PHE A 89 10.38 2.08 -28.46
N ARG A 90 9.53 3.11 -28.59
CA ARG A 90 9.43 3.93 -29.81
C ARG A 90 10.74 4.63 -30.12
N THR A 91 11.41 5.17 -29.11
CA THR A 91 12.65 5.91 -29.30
C THR A 91 13.80 4.98 -29.67
N THR A 92 13.88 3.80 -29.04
CA THR A 92 14.87 2.79 -29.43
C THR A 92 14.68 2.37 -30.89
N ARG A 93 13.44 2.03 -31.27
CA ARG A 93 13.13 1.61 -32.64
C ARG A 93 13.48 2.68 -33.67
N LYS A 94 13.24 3.96 -33.37
CA LYS A 94 13.58 5.09 -34.26
C LYS A 94 15.09 5.28 -34.46
N GLN A 95 15.91 4.88 -33.49
CA GLN A 95 17.38 4.99 -33.56
C GLN A 95 18.05 3.79 -34.23
N ASN A 96 17.30 2.72 -34.51
CA ASN A 96 17.82 1.49 -35.08
C ASN A 96 17.86 1.54 -36.61
N ALA A 97 18.79 0.79 -37.22
CA ALA A 97 18.82 0.58 -38.66
C ALA A 97 17.58 -0.21 -39.14
N GLY A 98 17.11 0.08 -40.35
CA GLY A 98 16.01 -0.67 -40.97
C GLY A 98 16.28 -2.17 -41.07
N ASP A 99 17.50 -2.54 -41.46
CA ASP A 99 17.93 -3.94 -41.58
C ASP A 99 17.91 -4.68 -40.24
N PHE A 100 18.23 -3.99 -39.15
CA PHE A 100 18.14 -4.59 -37.83
C PHE A 100 16.69 -4.85 -37.41
N GLU A 101 15.79 -3.89 -37.67
CA GLU A 101 14.37 -4.05 -37.36
C GLU A 101 13.69 -5.11 -38.21
N SER A 102 14.07 -5.24 -39.49
CA SER A 102 13.57 -6.31 -40.36
C SER A 102 14.05 -7.68 -39.86
N LEU A 103 15.35 -7.85 -39.56
CA LEU A 103 15.90 -9.08 -38.99
C LEU A 103 15.22 -9.46 -37.66
N ARG A 104 14.99 -8.48 -36.78
CA ARG A 104 14.37 -8.72 -35.46
C ARG A 104 12.91 -9.18 -35.56
N THR A 105 12.17 -8.71 -36.57
CA THR A 105 10.72 -8.96 -36.70
C THR A 105 10.37 -10.22 -37.52
N GLN A 106 11.35 -10.85 -38.18
CA GLN A 106 11.15 -12.10 -38.92
C GLN A 106 10.74 -13.28 -38.02
N THR A 107 11.13 -13.26 -36.74
CA THR A 107 10.82 -14.33 -35.79
C THR A 107 10.26 -13.75 -34.50
N LYS A 108 9.84 -14.63 -33.58
CA LYS A 108 9.33 -14.21 -32.28
C LYS A 108 10.44 -13.58 -31.44
N ASP A 109 10.18 -12.38 -30.92
CA ASP A 109 11.19 -11.60 -30.23
C ASP A 109 11.41 -12.11 -28.77
N PRO A 110 12.66 -12.37 -28.37
CA PRO A 110 12.98 -12.84 -27.01
C PRO A 110 12.63 -11.81 -25.93
N TRP A 111 12.89 -10.54 -26.19
CA TRP A 111 12.61 -9.48 -25.23
C TRP A 111 11.14 -9.12 -25.18
N LEU A 112 10.35 -9.36 -26.23
CA LEU A 112 8.89 -9.32 -26.14
C LEU A 112 8.37 -10.46 -25.24
N ALA A 113 8.91 -11.68 -25.37
CA ALA A 113 8.53 -12.78 -24.48
C ALA A 113 8.88 -12.47 -23.01
N VAL A 114 10.04 -11.86 -22.75
CA VAL A 114 10.42 -11.37 -21.42
C VAL A 114 9.47 -10.27 -20.96
N PHE A 115 9.21 -9.24 -21.77
CA PHE A 115 8.33 -8.13 -21.44
C PHE A 115 6.93 -8.61 -21.00
N LEU A 116 6.33 -9.51 -21.78
CA LEU A 116 5.05 -10.11 -21.43
C LEU A 116 5.12 -10.87 -20.10
N SER A 117 6.22 -11.58 -19.86
CA SER A 117 6.45 -12.31 -18.61
C SER A 117 6.75 -11.41 -17.40
N VAL A 118 7.23 -10.18 -17.62
CA VAL A 118 7.37 -9.15 -16.58
C VAL A 118 6.00 -8.67 -16.11
N ILE A 119 5.02 -8.57 -17.02
CA ILE A 119 3.64 -8.18 -16.69
C ILE A 119 2.96 -9.32 -15.91
N VAL A 120 2.95 -10.53 -16.49
CA VAL A 120 2.42 -11.74 -15.84
C VAL A 120 3.33 -12.93 -16.18
N PRO A 121 3.91 -13.62 -15.18
CA PRO A 121 4.72 -14.81 -15.41
C PRO A 121 3.98 -15.83 -16.27
N GLY A 122 4.58 -16.23 -17.39
CA GLY A 122 4.00 -17.20 -18.31
C GLY A 122 3.41 -16.63 -19.59
N LEU A 123 3.05 -15.33 -19.66
CA LEU A 123 2.53 -14.74 -20.91
C LEU A 123 3.54 -14.81 -22.07
N GLY A 124 4.83 -14.67 -21.78
CA GLY A 124 5.87 -14.86 -22.79
C GLY A 124 5.86 -16.27 -23.39
N HIS A 125 5.61 -17.30 -22.57
CA HIS A 125 5.50 -18.68 -23.04
C HIS A 125 4.26 -18.89 -23.91
N LEU A 126 3.14 -18.24 -23.57
CA LEU A 126 1.94 -18.24 -24.41
C LEU A 126 2.21 -17.58 -25.77
N TYR A 127 2.88 -16.42 -25.78
CA TYR A 127 3.35 -15.77 -27.01
C TYR A 127 4.20 -16.71 -27.86
N LEU A 128 5.08 -17.50 -27.23
CA LEU A 128 5.91 -18.50 -27.89
C LEU A 128 5.15 -19.78 -28.31
N ARG A 129 3.83 -19.87 -28.06
CA ARG A 129 2.98 -21.07 -28.26
C ARG A 129 3.37 -22.27 -27.40
N LYS A 130 4.04 -22.04 -26.27
CA LYS A 130 4.32 -23.05 -25.23
C LYS A 130 3.23 -23.01 -24.15
N TRP A 131 2.00 -23.35 -24.54
CA TRP A 131 0.78 -23.14 -23.75
C TRP A 131 0.81 -23.81 -22.37
N LEU A 132 1.22 -25.08 -22.30
CA LEU A 132 1.30 -25.83 -21.04
C LEU A 132 2.24 -25.17 -20.03
N VAL A 133 3.44 -24.76 -20.48
CA VAL A 133 4.43 -24.09 -19.64
C VAL A 133 3.93 -22.71 -19.20
N GLY A 134 3.31 -21.95 -20.11
CA GLY A 134 2.75 -20.64 -19.82
C GLY A 134 1.64 -20.68 -18.78
N ILE A 135 0.65 -21.56 -18.96
CA ILE A 135 -0.44 -21.78 -18.01
C ILE A 135 0.12 -22.26 -16.66
N GLY A 136 1.10 -23.16 -16.68
CA GLY A 136 1.77 -23.65 -15.47
C GLY A 136 2.43 -22.53 -14.65
N PHE A 137 3.14 -21.59 -15.30
CA PHE A 137 3.69 -20.42 -14.62
C PHE A 137 2.62 -19.47 -14.08
N ILE A 138 1.56 -19.21 -14.85
CA ILE A 138 0.47 -18.34 -14.41
C ILE A 138 -0.20 -18.94 -13.17
N PHE A 139 -0.65 -20.18 -13.25
CA PHE A 139 -1.34 -20.87 -12.17
C PHE A 139 -0.47 -20.97 -10.91
N SER A 140 0.78 -21.44 -11.05
CA SER A 140 1.69 -21.55 -9.91
C SER A 140 2.01 -20.19 -9.30
N SER A 141 2.11 -19.12 -10.08
CA SER A 141 2.33 -17.76 -9.55
C SER A 141 1.16 -17.26 -8.69
N VAL A 142 -0.09 -17.60 -9.06
CA VAL A 142 -1.29 -17.26 -8.29
C VAL A 142 -1.33 -18.05 -6.99
N VAL A 143 -1.11 -19.36 -7.05
CA VAL A 143 -1.08 -20.24 -5.88
C VAL A 143 0.02 -19.82 -4.90
N LEU A 144 1.24 -19.57 -5.42
CA LEU A 144 2.39 -19.17 -4.62
C LEU A 144 2.12 -17.84 -3.91
N ARG A 145 1.53 -16.86 -4.61
CA ARG A 145 1.12 -15.59 -4.00
C ARG A 145 0.04 -15.80 -2.92
N ALA A 146 -1.00 -16.58 -3.21
CA ALA A 146 -2.08 -16.82 -2.25
C ALA A 146 -1.59 -17.50 -0.96
N TRP A 147 -0.62 -18.41 -1.08
CA TRP A 147 -0.06 -19.14 0.05
C TRP A 147 1.01 -18.34 0.80
N LEU A 148 1.96 -17.74 0.08
CA LEU A 148 3.15 -17.13 0.67
C LEU A 148 3.01 -15.66 1.04
N LEU A 149 2.06 -14.90 0.48
CA LEU A 149 1.82 -13.51 0.92
C LEU A 149 1.35 -13.38 2.37
N LYS A 150 0.95 -14.49 3.00
CA LYS A 150 0.63 -14.56 4.43
C LYS A 150 1.89 -14.67 5.31
N GLN A 151 3.03 -15.06 4.73
CA GLN A 151 4.28 -15.26 5.44
C GLN A 151 5.20 -14.05 5.27
N PRO A 152 5.92 -13.61 6.32
CA PRO A 152 6.80 -12.44 6.25
C PRO A 152 7.93 -12.60 5.22
N TRP A 153 8.40 -13.83 4.97
CA TRP A 153 9.44 -14.15 4.00
C TRP A 153 8.91 -14.57 2.62
N GLY A 154 7.60 -14.75 2.47
CA GLY A 154 7.02 -15.40 1.30
C GLY A 154 7.16 -14.64 -0.02
N MET A 155 7.55 -13.38 0.04
CA MET A 155 7.83 -12.54 -1.12
C MET A 155 9.11 -12.93 -1.87
N VAL A 156 10.13 -13.45 -1.15
CA VAL A 156 11.41 -13.87 -1.73
C VAL A 156 11.22 -15.01 -2.74
N PRO A 157 10.61 -16.15 -2.37
CA PRO A 157 10.35 -17.23 -3.32
C PRO A 157 9.37 -16.81 -4.44
N VAL A 158 8.42 -15.92 -4.17
CA VAL A 158 7.57 -15.34 -5.24
C VAL A 158 8.42 -14.61 -6.27
N THR A 159 9.36 -13.79 -5.82
CA THR A 159 10.25 -13.05 -6.72
C THR A 159 11.19 -13.97 -7.48
N ALA A 160 11.80 -14.95 -6.80
CA ALA A 160 12.63 -15.98 -7.43
C ALA A 160 11.87 -16.74 -8.52
N TRP A 161 10.61 -17.11 -8.25
CA TRP A 161 9.74 -17.77 -9.22
C TRP A 161 9.45 -16.90 -10.44
N HIS A 162 9.24 -15.59 -10.25
CA HIS A 162 9.04 -14.65 -11.36
C HIS A 162 10.31 -14.55 -12.21
N LEU A 163 11.49 -14.40 -11.60
CA LEU A 163 12.77 -14.35 -12.31
C LEU A 163 13.04 -15.64 -13.09
N LEU A 164 12.71 -16.79 -12.52
CA LEU A 164 12.77 -18.08 -13.22
C LEU A 164 11.88 -18.07 -14.47
N ALA A 165 10.64 -17.57 -14.35
CA ALA A 165 9.73 -17.45 -15.49
C ALA A 165 10.29 -16.53 -16.60
N LEU A 166 10.91 -15.39 -16.23
CA LEU A 166 11.57 -14.50 -17.20
C LEU A 166 12.72 -15.20 -17.92
N PHE A 167 13.58 -15.89 -17.15
CA PHE A 167 14.72 -16.61 -17.70
C PHE A 167 14.29 -17.75 -18.62
N CYS A 168 13.28 -18.53 -18.24
CA CYS A 168 12.70 -19.59 -19.06
C CYS A 168 12.06 -19.03 -20.33
N ALA A 169 11.33 -17.92 -20.25
CA ALA A 169 10.72 -17.28 -21.43
C ALA A 169 11.80 -16.84 -22.43
N TYR A 170 12.91 -16.27 -21.95
CA TYR A 170 14.04 -15.92 -22.79
C TYR A 170 14.67 -17.16 -23.43
N ARG A 171 15.04 -18.17 -22.64
CA ARG A 171 15.66 -19.42 -23.11
C ARG A 171 14.79 -20.22 -24.07
N ALA A 172 13.47 -20.09 -23.98
CA ALA A 172 12.51 -20.78 -24.82
C ALA A 172 12.45 -20.24 -26.26
N THR A 173 13.04 -19.08 -26.54
CA THR A 173 13.05 -18.48 -27.88
C THR A 173 14.03 -19.17 -28.83
N PRO A 174 13.69 -19.29 -30.13
CA PRO A 174 14.61 -19.83 -31.14
C PRO A 174 15.90 -19.00 -31.23
N LYS A 175 17.05 -19.67 -31.15
CA LYS A 175 18.38 -19.06 -31.27
C LYS A 175 18.77 -18.85 -32.74
N HIS A 176 18.14 -17.92 -33.43
CA HIS A 176 18.57 -17.53 -34.78
C HIS A 176 19.35 -16.21 -34.83
N ARG A 177 19.57 -15.59 -33.66
CA ARG A 177 20.20 -14.28 -33.58
C ARG A 177 21.25 -14.27 -32.47
N LYS A 178 22.36 -13.54 -32.69
CA LYS A 178 23.28 -13.11 -31.63
C LYS A 178 22.62 -11.98 -30.83
N SER A 179 21.57 -12.28 -30.06
CA SER A 179 21.15 -11.38 -28.99
C SER A 179 22.28 -11.36 -27.97
N GLU A 180 22.85 -10.20 -27.64
CA GLU A 180 23.97 -10.09 -26.70
C GLU A 180 23.63 -10.80 -25.37
N PRO A 181 24.13 -12.03 -25.12
CA PRO A 181 23.75 -12.79 -23.94
C PRO A 181 24.25 -12.11 -22.67
N SER A 182 25.30 -11.30 -22.81
CA SER A 182 25.87 -10.42 -21.80
C SER A 182 24.87 -9.45 -21.20
N LEU A 183 23.79 -9.09 -21.90
CA LEU A 183 22.78 -8.15 -21.39
C LEU A 183 21.64 -8.83 -20.62
N ILE A 184 21.49 -10.16 -20.72
CA ILE A 184 20.40 -10.88 -20.04
C ILE A 184 20.64 -10.91 -18.55
N LEU A 185 21.82 -11.35 -18.12
CA LEU A 185 22.16 -11.46 -16.71
C LEU A 185 22.04 -10.13 -15.96
N PRO A 186 22.58 -8.99 -16.46
CA PRO A 186 22.40 -7.70 -15.80
C PRO A 186 20.95 -7.21 -15.86
N ALA A 187 20.19 -7.47 -16.94
CA ALA A 187 18.78 -7.10 -16.99
C ALA A 187 17.94 -7.90 -15.98
N VAL A 188 18.12 -9.23 -15.91
CA VAL A 188 17.45 -10.10 -14.94
C VAL A 188 17.88 -9.74 -13.52
N ALA A 189 19.16 -9.46 -13.27
CA ALA A 189 19.66 -9.01 -11.98
C ALA A 189 19.07 -7.65 -11.58
N PHE A 190 18.99 -6.69 -12.50
CA PHE A 190 18.37 -5.39 -12.27
C PHE A 190 16.89 -5.52 -11.93
N ILE A 191 16.14 -6.29 -12.72
CA ILE A 191 14.73 -6.57 -12.46
C ILE A 191 14.60 -7.26 -11.10
N GLY A 192 15.39 -8.30 -10.84
CA GLY A 192 15.41 -8.99 -9.54
C GLY A 192 15.70 -8.05 -8.38
N ALA A 193 16.68 -7.16 -8.50
CA ALA A 193 17.04 -6.19 -7.47
C ALA A 193 15.91 -5.19 -7.19
N VAL A 194 15.26 -4.64 -8.22
CA VAL A 194 14.12 -3.71 -8.04
C VAL A 194 12.96 -4.40 -7.32
N TRP A 195 12.64 -5.63 -7.72
CA TRP A 195 11.57 -6.39 -7.07
C TRP A 195 11.94 -6.77 -5.63
N LEU A 196 13.16 -7.25 -5.39
CA LEU A 196 13.67 -7.54 -4.04
C LEU A 196 13.73 -6.30 -3.16
N ALA A 197 14.02 -5.11 -3.70
CA ALA A 197 13.98 -3.85 -2.94
C ALA A 197 12.56 -3.39 -2.61
N GLY A 198 11.58 -3.67 -3.47
CA GLY A 198 10.16 -3.39 -3.21
C GLY A 198 9.56 -4.22 -2.07
N ILE A 199 10.15 -5.38 -1.78
CA ILE A 199 9.67 -6.34 -0.78
C ILE A 199 9.81 -5.81 0.67
N PRO A 200 11.01 -5.38 1.13
CA PRO A 200 11.17 -4.75 2.44
C PRO A 200 10.30 -3.53 2.61
N ILE A 201 10.12 -2.73 1.55
CA ILE A 201 9.30 -1.52 1.60
C ILE A 201 7.83 -1.89 1.85
N GLY A 202 7.28 -2.84 1.09
CA GLY A 202 5.90 -3.30 1.28
C GLY A 202 5.67 -3.97 2.63
N TRP A 203 6.61 -4.80 3.09
CA TRP A 203 6.56 -5.42 4.41
C TRP A 203 6.63 -4.38 5.53
N ALA A 204 7.61 -3.47 5.50
CA ALA A 204 7.79 -2.43 6.50
C ALA A 204 6.59 -1.48 6.57
N LEU A 205 5.98 -1.15 5.43
CA LEU A 205 4.75 -0.36 5.39
C LEU A 205 3.61 -1.06 6.14
N ARG A 206 3.42 -2.37 5.94
CA ARG A 206 2.34 -3.12 6.60
C ARG A 206 2.62 -3.39 8.09
N SER A 207 3.86 -3.75 8.43
CA SER A 207 4.22 -4.07 9.82
C SER A 207 4.25 -2.82 10.69
N HIS A 208 4.76 -1.68 10.18
CA HIS A 208 5.10 -0.53 11.01
C HIS A 208 4.36 0.77 10.68
N VAL A 209 3.71 0.88 9.52
CA VAL A 209 3.18 2.18 9.07
C VAL A 209 1.65 2.18 9.00
N VAL A 210 1.06 1.29 8.21
CA VAL A 210 -0.38 1.25 7.96
C VAL A 210 -0.90 -0.17 8.01
N ASP A 211 -1.99 -0.40 8.76
CA ASP A 211 -2.79 -1.62 8.64
C ASP A 211 -4.08 -1.34 7.87
N ILE A 212 -4.39 -2.20 6.92
CA ILE A 212 -5.58 -2.08 6.06
C ILE A 212 -6.43 -3.33 6.24
N GLY A 213 -7.67 -3.14 6.69
CA GLY A 213 -8.68 -4.21 6.61
C GLY A 213 -9.03 -4.90 7.92
N ILE A 214 -8.82 -4.24 9.06
CA ILE A 214 -9.38 -4.72 10.34
C ILE A 214 -10.90 -4.59 10.27
N THR A 215 -11.60 -5.67 10.60
CA THR A 215 -13.06 -5.70 10.65
C THR A 215 -13.55 -5.17 11.99
N ALA A 216 -14.32 -4.09 11.95
CA ALA A 216 -14.90 -3.52 13.16
C ALA A 216 -16.06 -4.35 13.71
N GLY A 217 -16.14 -4.44 15.05
CA GLY A 217 -17.30 -4.96 15.77
C GLY A 217 -18.47 -3.98 15.83
N SER A 218 -19.51 -4.31 16.61
CA SER A 218 -20.69 -3.45 16.81
C SER A 218 -20.49 -2.31 17.81
N ASP A 219 -19.40 -2.35 18.59
CA ASP A 219 -19.15 -1.48 19.73
C ASP A 219 -18.94 -0.01 19.34
N MET A 220 -18.56 0.23 18.09
CA MET A 220 -18.31 1.57 17.54
C MET A 220 -19.47 2.06 16.67
N ALA A 221 -20.59 1.33 16.61
CA ALA A 221 -21.77 1.79 15.89
C ALA A 221 -22.38 3.01 16.59
N PRO A 222 -22.93 4.00 15.85
CA PRO A 222 -23.05 4.05 14.39
C PRO A 222 -21.82 4.61 13.65
N THR A 223 -20.80 5.12 14.36
CA THR A 223 -19.59 5.74 13.77
C THR A 223 -18.81 4.78 12.88
N VAL A 224 -18.64 3.53 13.32
CA VAL A 224 -18.05 2.44 12.54
C VAL A 224 -19.01 1.26 12.61
N GLN A 225 -19.58 0.90 11.46
CA GLN A 225 -20.53 -0.20 11.38
C GLN A 225 -19.85 -1.56 11.52
N LYS A 226 -20.57 -2.53 12.09
CA LYS A 226 -20.12 -3.92 12.15
C LYS A 226 -19.78 -4.42 10.75
N GLY A 227 -18.61 -5.04 10.59
CA GLY A 227 -18.14 -5.54 9.30
C GLY A 227 -17.35 -4.52 8.47
N ALA A 228 -17.30 -3.25 8.89
CA ALA A 228 -16.53 -2.22 8.19
C ALA A 228 -15.04 -2.53 8.23
N ARG A 229 -14.33 -2.22 7.13
CA ARG A 229 -12.87 -2.34 7.06
C ARG A 229 -12.25 -0.99 7.35
N ILE A 230 -11.36 -0.91 8.33
CA ILE A 230 -10.72 0.35 8.72
C ILE A 230 -9.24 0.41 8.32
N VAL A 231 -8.72 1.64 8.23
CA VAL A 231 -7.30 1.96 8.01
C VAL A 231 -6.72 2.53 9.31
N VAL A 232 -5.67 1.88 9.80
CA VAL A 232 -4.99 2.24 11.05
C VAL A 232 -3.60 2.79 10.76
N ASN A 233 -3.32 4.00 11.24
CA ASN A 233 -2.00 4.62 11.16
C ASN A 233 -1.22 4.31 12.44
N LYS A 234 -0.23 3.41 12.34
CA LYS A 234 0.64 2.97 13.46
C LYS A 234 1.69 4.03 13.83
N LEU A 235 1.99 4.97 12.93
CA LEU A 235 2.91 6.08 13.20
C LEU A 235 2.22 7.29 13.82
N ALA A 236 0.89 7.29 13.95
CA ALA A 236 0.13 8.44 14.42
C ALA A 236 0.64 8.95 15.76
N TYR A 237 1.06 8.07 16.67
CA TYR A 237 1.48 8.43 18.02
C TYR A 237 3.00 8.36 18.23
N ARG A 238 3.80 8.37 17.16
CA ARG A 238 5.26 8.35 17.28
C ARG A 238 5.83 9.67 17.81
N TRP A 239 5.16 10.79 17.51
CA TRP A 239 5.62 12.15 17.83
C TRP A 239 4.55 13.00 18.54
N GLN A 240 3.39 12.44 18.82
CA GLN A 240 2.27 13.10 19.48
C GLN A 240 1.57 12.08 20.37
N GLU A 241 1.08 12.50 21.53
CA GLU A 241 0.28 11.63 22.38
C GLU A 241 -1.15 11.48 21.85
N PRO A 242 -1.80 10.33 22.08
CA PRO A 242 -3.24 10.20 21.92
C PRO A 242 -3.98 11.27 22.71
N VAL A 243 -5.02 11.82 22.11
CA VAL A 243 -5.84 12.89 22.70
C VAL A 243 -7.30 12.47 22.77
N THR A 244 -8.05 13.12 23.65
CA THR A 244 -9.51 12.95 23.75
C THR A 244 -10.19 13.10 22.39
N GLY A 245 -11.10 12.17 22.10
CA GLY A 245 -11.84 12.07 20.84
C GLY A 245 -11.22 11.11 19.81
N ASP A 246 -9.94 10.75 19.95
CA ASP A 246 -9.29 9.82 19.03
C ASP A 246 -9.93 8.43 19.09
N ILE A 247 -10.17 7.83 17.91
CA ILE A 247 -10.53 6.43 17.79
C ILE A 247 -9.24 5.64 17.58
N VAL A 248 -8.96 4.70 18.46
CA VAL A 248 -7.70 3.94 18.48
C VAL A 248 -7.92 2.45 18.41
N LEU A 249 -6.96 1.77 17.81
CA LEU A 249 -6.80 0.32 17.88
C LEU A 249 -5.78 0.02 18.99
N PHE A 250 -6.10 -0.89 19.90
CA PHE A 250 -5.21 -1.29 20.99
C PHE A 250 -5.26 -2.80 21.22
N ALA A 251 -4.22 -3.33 21.85
CA ALA A 251 -4.16 -4.73 22.26
C ALA A 251 -5.21 -5.00 23.36
N PRO A 252 -5.86 -6.18 23.37
CA PRO A 252 -6.83 -6.50 24.41
C PRO A 252 -6.16 -6.50 25.80
N PRO A 253 -6.71 -5.82 26.81
CA PRO A 253 -6.13 -5.80 28.14
C PRO A 253 -6.24 -7.18 28.78
N ASN A 254 -5.32 -7.48 29.71
CA ASN A 254 -5.35 -8.72 30.48
C ASN A 254 -6.45 -8.67 31.56
N HIS A 255 -7.71 -8.80 31.14
CA HIS A 255 -8.88 -8.75 32.01
C HIS A 255 -9.84 -9.92 31.72
N PRO A 256 -10.41 -10.59 32.74
CA PRO A 256 -11.27 -11.76 32.54
C PRO A 256 -12.49 -11.53 31.63
N SER A 257 -13.01 -10.30 31.62
CA SER A 257 -14.16 -9.93 30.79
C SER A 257 -13.82 -9.80 29.30
N VAL A 258 -12.54 -9.69 28.92
CA VAL A 258 -12.10 -9.50 27.54
C VAL A 258 -11.75 -10.84 26.91
N ALA A 259 -12.53 -11.24 25.90
CA ALA A 259 -12.35 -12.53 25.24
C ALA A 259 -11.38 -12.44 24.06
N GLY A 260 -10.25 -13.15 24.18
CA GLY A 260 -9.36 -13.48 23.07
C GLY A 260 -8.30 -12.43 22.74
N PRO A 261 -7.36 -12.78 21.83
CA PRO A 261 -6.18 -11.98 21.54
C PRO A 261 -6.41 -10.89 20.47
N LEU A 262 -7.66 -10.64 20.07
CA LEU A 262 -7.95 -9.75 18.94
C LEU A 262 -7.89 -8.28 19.39
N PRO A 263 -7.23 -7.40 18.60
CA PRO A 263 -7.21 -5.97 18.86
C PRO A 263 -8.61 -5.34 18.90
N ILE A 264 -8.78 -4.37 19.78
CA ILE A 264 -10.06 -3.71 20.06
C ILE A 264 -10.01 -2.27 19.54
N VAL A 265 -11.15 -1.78 19.05
CA VAL A 265 -11.32 -0.37 18.64
C VAL A 265 -12.25 0.33 19.62
N LYS A 266 -11.79 1.46 20.17
CA LYS A 266 -12.56 2.33 21.08
C LYS A 266 -12.16 3.79 20.87
N ARG A 267 -12.95 4.70 21.44
CA ARG A 267 -12.68 6.14 21.46
C ARG A 267 -12.13 6.57 22.81
N ILE A 268 -11.07 7.37 22.80
CA ILE A 268 -10.51 7.99 24.02
C ILE A 268 -11.48 9.07 24.51
N VAL A 269 -11.90 8.95 25.77
CA VAL A 269 -12.82 9.92 26.41
C VAL A 269 -12.16 10.68 27.57
N ALA A 270 -11.13 10.08 28.19
CA ALA A 270 -10.33 10.73 29.22
C ALA A 270 -8.86 10.31 29.14
N THR A 271 -7.97 11.19 29.59
CA THR A 271 -6.52 11.00 29.64
C THR A 271 -6.03 10.93 31.10
N GLY A 272 -4.76 10.56 31.30
CA GLY A 272 -4.13 10.52 32.62
C GLY A 272 -4.35 11.82 33.41
N GLY A 273 -4.61 11.65 34.71
CA GLY A 273 -4.89 12.75 35.65
C GLY A 273 -6.38 13.14 35.76
N GLU A 274 -7.21 12.79 34.77
CA GLU A 274 -8.65 13.07 34.82
C GLU A 274 -9.41 12.03 35.67
N THR A 275 -10.54 12.44 36.24
CA THR A 275 -11.41 11.60 37.09
C THR A 275 -12.72 11.28 36.38
N VAL A 276 -13.03 10.00 36.21
CA VAL A 276 -14.24 9.52 35.53
C VAL A 276 -15.30 9.10 36.54
N GLN A 277 -16.54 9.53 36.34
CA GLN A 277 -17.71 9.14 37.13
C GLN A 277 -18.90 8.84 36.22
N VAL A 278 -19.71 7.85 36.54
CA VAL A 278 -20.95 7.57 35.81
C VAL A 278 -22.14 7.99 36.67
N ARG A 279 -22.87 9.02 36.24
CA ARG A 279 -24.07 9.52 36.94
C ARG A 279 -25.25 9.52 35.98
N ASP A 280 -26.37 8.95 36.38
CA ASP A 280 -27.60 8.85 35.55
C ASP A 280 -27.37 8.23 34.16
N GLY A 281 -26.41 7.29 34.08
CA GLY A 281 -26.02 6.64 32.83
C GLY A 281 -25.15 7.49 31.89
N LEU A 282 -24.71 8.68 32.35
CA LEU A 282 -23.82 9.59 31.63
C LEU A 282 -22.42 9.59 32.25
N VAL A 283 -21.40 9.79 31.41
CA VAL A 283 -19.99 9.81 31.83
C VAL A 283 -19.57 11.26 32.08
N HIS A 284 -19.13 11.53 33.30
CA HIS A 284 -18.61 12.82 33.76
C HIS A 284 -17.10 12.73 33.94
N ILE A 285 -16.39 13.76 33.48
CA ILE A 285 -14.94 13.89 33.60
C ILE A 285 -14.66 15.11 34.49
N ASP A 286 -13.92 14.91 35.58
CA ASP A 286 -13.64 15.91 36.62
C ASP A 286 -14.90 16.63 37.14
N GLY A 287 -15.98 15.85 37.29
CA GLY A 287 -17.28 16.34 37.74
C GLY A 287 -18.09 17.12 36.69
N GLN A 288 -17.50 17.44 35.55
CA GLN A 288 -18.20 18.07 34.44
C GLN A 288 -18.78 17.01 33.49
N TYR A 289 -20.03 17.20 33.07
CA TYR A 289 -20.53 16.44 31.93
C TYR A 289 -19.76 16.92 30.70
N ARG A 290 -18.91 16.05 30.17
CA ARG A 290 -18.25 16.30 28.89
C ARG A 290 -19.09 15.60 27.83
N GLU A 291 -19.98 16.35 27.18
CA GLU A 291 -20.44 15.95 25.84
C GLU A 291 -19.15 15.72 25.06
N LEU A 292 -18.98 14.58 24.40
CA LEU A 292 -17.84 14.39 23.50
C LEU A 292 -18.03 15.34 22.32
N GLU A 293 -17.76 16.63 22.52
CA GLU A 293 -17.66 17.65 21.50
C GLU A 293 -16.49 17.29 20.59
N ALA A 294 -16.79 16.56 19.52
CA ALA A 294 -16.11 16.65 18.23
C ALA A 294 -16.83 15.74 17.21
N LEU A 295 -18.13 15.94 17.00
CA LEU A 295 -18.71 15.60 15.70
C LEU A 295 -18.70 16.88 14.85
N PRO A 296 -18.04 16.91 13.68
CA PRO A 296 -18.23 17.98 12.71
C PRO A 296 -19.72 18.24 12.50
N HIS A 297 -20.08 19.52 12.43
CA HIS A 297 -21.45 20.03 12.37
C HIS A 297 -22.34 19.43 11.26
N ARG A 298 -21.75 18.72 10.28
CA ARG A 298 -22.49 18.01 9.21
C ARG A 298 -23.06 16.64 9.60
N HIS A 299 -22.71 16.09 10.76
CA HIS A 299 -23.27 14.82 11.25
C HIS A 299 -24.34 15.03 12.33
N ARG A 300 -25.19 16.07 12.20
CA ARG A 300 -26.42 16.22 13.00
C ARG A 300 -27.44 15.08 12.81
N ALA A 301 -27.19 14.14 11.89
CA ALA A 301 -27.90 12.86 11.84
C ALA A 301 -27.53 11.91 13.00
N HIS A 302 -26.45 12.18 13.75
CA HIS A 302 -26.07 11.45 14.97
C HIS A 302 -26.71 12.00 16.25
N ALA A 303 -27.94 12.50 16.17
CA ALA A 303 -28.78 12.67 17.36
C ALA A 303 -28.98 11.35 18.15
N ALA A 304 -28.71 10.19 17.53
CA ALA A 304 -28.75 8.88 18.18
C ALA A 304 -27.51 8.52 19.03
N LEU A 305 -26.44 9.33 19.01
CA LEU A 305 -25.35 9.22 19.99
C LEU A 305 -25.68 9.93 21.31
N ARG A 306 -26.72 10.78 21.32
CA ARG A 306 -27.26 11.33 22.55
C ARG A 306 -28.01 10.24 23.28
N GLU A 307 -27.58 10.02 24.52
CA GLU A 307 -28.43 9.49 25.58
C GLU A 307 -29.01 8.10 25.29
N GLN A 308 -28.14 7.09 25.34
CA GLN A 308 -28.60 5.81 25.88
C GLN A 308 -28.12 5.74 27.34
N PRO A 309 -29.01 6.01 28.31
CA PRO A 309 -28.72 5.74 29.71
C PRO A 309 -28.26 4.30 29.82
N PHE A 310 -27.13 4.11 30.47
CA PHE A 310 -26.67 2.79 30.84
C PHE A 310 -27.72 2.13 31.75
N PRO A 311 -28.18 0.89 31.48
CA PRO A 311 -28.99 0.16 32.45
C PRO A 311 -28.16 -0.04 33.71
N GLY A 312 -28.62 0.54 34.82
CA GLY A 312 -27.84 0.98 36.00
C GLY A 312 -27.10 -0.06 36.86
N THR A 313 -26.52 -1.12 36.32
CA THR A 313 -25.75 -2.09 37.11
C THR A 313 -24.74 -2.82 36.24
N THR A 314 -23.49 -2.33 36.22
CA THR A 314 -22.21 -3.08 36.13
C THR A 314 -21.09 -2.12 35.68
N CYS A 315 -20.66 -1.22 36.57
CA CYS A 315 -19.31 -0.68 36.44
C CYS A 315 -18.38 -1.69 37.09
N GLY A 316 -17.54 -2.35 36.30
CA GLY A 316 -16.51 -3.27 36.78
C GLY A 316 -15.33 -2.55 37.44
N ILE A 317 -15.44 -1.24 37.61
CA ILE A 317 -14.45 -0.34 38.17
C ILE A 317 -15.01 0.36 39.40
N SER A 318 -14.14 0.75 40.33
CA SER A 318 -14.52 1.59 41.46
C SER A 318 -14.74 3.03 40.98
N GLU A 319 -15.86 3.63 41.37
CA GLU A 319 -16.16 5.04 41.10
C GLU A 319 -15.98 5.91 42.36
N PRO A 320 -15.44 7.13 42.26
CA PRO A 320 -14.83 7.74 41.07
C PRO A 320 -13.56 7.01 40.61
N TYR A 321 -13.37 6.90 39.30
CA TYR A 321 -12.20 6.25 38.71
C TYR A 321 -11.17 7.29 38.31
N HIS A 322 -10.00 7.27 38.94
CA HIS A 322 -8.87 8.13 38.55
C HIS A 322 -8.08 7.47 37.42
N VAL A 323 -7.94 8.16 36.29
CA VAL A 323 -7.16 7.65 35.14
C VAL A 323 -5.67 7.77 35.47
N PRO A 324 -4.91 6.66 35.51
CA PRO A 324 -3.48 6.73 35.78
C PRO A 324 -2.75 7.56 34.72
N GLU A 325 -1.67 8.22 35.12
CA GLU A 325 -0.77 8.91 34.19
C GLU A 325 -0.28 7.96 33.09
N GLY A 326 -0.19 8.46 31.85
CA GLY A 326 0.17 7.64 30.69
C GLY A 326 -0.87 6.60 30.27
N SER A 327 -2.09 6.63 30.84
CA SER A 327 -3.19 5.75 30.47
C SER A 327 -4.40 6.52 29.93
N TYR A 328 -5.29 5.82 29.25
CA TYR A 328 -6.43 6.39 28.57
C TYR A 328 -7.71 5.63 28.92
N PHE A 329 -8.74 6.36 29.31
CA PHE A 329 -10.07 5.79 29.49
C PHE A 329 -10.80 5.83 28.15
N MET A 330 -11.24 4.66 27.67
CA MET A 330 -11.80 4.52 26.33
C MET A 330 -13.19 3.90 26.36
N LEU A 331 -14.09 4.41 25.52
CA LEU A 331 -15.47 3.94 25.40
C LEU A 331 -15.80 3.57 23.96
N GLY A 332 -16.71 2.61 23.81
CA GLY A 332 -17.36 2.40 22.52
C GLY A 332 -18.38 3.49 22.26
N ASP A 333 -18.58 3.83 20.98
CA ASP A 333 -19.63 4.77 20.60
C ASP A 333 -21.02 4.14 20.80
N ASN A 334 -21.13 2.81 20.76
CA ASN A 334 -22.32 2.05 21.12
C ASN A 334 -22.36 1.78 22.63
N ARG A 335 -22.71 2.80 23.42
CA ARG A 335 -22.59 2.80 24.90
C ARG A 335 -23.31 1.64 25.59
N SER A 336 -24.46 1.20 25.08
CA SER A 336 -25.25 0.12 25.67
C SER A 336 -24.73 -1.28 25.31
N ASN A 337 -23.88 -1.40 24.28
CA ASN A 337 -23.44 -2.68 23.74
C ASN A 337 -21.93 -2.68 23.44
N SER A 338 -21.14 -2.12 24.35
CA SER A 338 -19.69 -2.03 24.24
C SER A 338 -19.03 -2.52 25.53
N LEU A 339 -18.16 -3.53 25.40
CA LEU A 339 -17.21 -3.90 26.44
C LEU A 339 -16.00 -2.97 26.33
N ASP A 340 -15.84 -2.08 27.31
CA ASP A 340 -14.85 -1.01 27.30
C ASP A 340 -14.33 -0.66 28.71
N SER A 341 -13.65 0.47 28.88
CA SER A 341 -12.97 0.85 30.13
C SER A 341 -13.88 0.89 31.37
N ARG A 342 -15.21 0.94 31.19
CA ARG A 342 -16.18 0.77 32.30
C ARG A 342 -16.11 -0.59 32.98
N HIS A 343 -15.56 -1.60 32.30
CA HIS A 343 -15.48 -2.96 32.80
C HIS A 343 -14.05 -3.36 33.18
N PHE A 344 -13.05 -2.85 32.48
CA PHE A 344 -11.65 -3.29 32.62
C PHE A 344 -10.66 -2.17 32.95
N GLY A 345 -11.13 -0.92 33.13
CA GLY A 345 -10.28 0.23 33.47
C GLY A 345 -9.58 0.88 32.28
N ALA A 346 -8.65 1.79 32.58
CA ALA A 346 -7.88 2.53 31.60
C ALA A 346 -6.83 1.65 30.90
N ILE A 347 -6.50 2.01 29.67
CA ILE A 347 -5.51 1.30 28.84
C ILE A 347 -4.21 2.10 28.81
N PRO A 348 -3.06 1.49 29.15
CA PRO A 348 -1.76 2.12 29.05
C PRO A 348 -1.41 2.55 27.61
N ARG A 349 -0.61 3.61 27.49
CA ARG A 349 -0.17 4.16 26.20
C ARG A 349 0.49 3.12 25.30
N GLU A 350 1.28 2.22 25.88
CA GLU A 350 2.03 1.17 25.21
C GLU A 350 1.16 0.13 24.50
N ASP A 351 -0.07 -0.08 24.97
CA ASP A 351 -1.01 -1.03 24.38
C ASP A 351 -1.73 -0.45 23.15
N ILE A 352 -1.63 0.86 22.91
CA ILE A 352 -2.20 1.52 21.74
C ILE A 352 -1.35 1.22 20.49
N ILE A 353 -1.93 0.48 19.55
CA ILE A 353 -1.31 0.07 18.29
C ILE A 353 -1.29 1.22 17.27
N GLY A 354 -2.35 2.03 17.22
CA GLY A 354 -2.42 3.14 16.29
C GLY A 354 -3.77 3.82 16.19
N LYS A 355 -3.80 4.92 15.44
CA LYS A 355 -4.99 5.75 15.24
C LYS A 355 -5.83 5.23 14.08
N VAL A 356 -7.13 5.05 14.30
CA VAL A 356 -8.08 4.78 13.22
C VAL A 356 -8.35 6.08 12.47
N THR A 357 -7.98 6.10 11.19
CA THR A 357 -8.04 7.33 10.39
C THR A 357 -9.20 7.34 9.41
N ARG A 358 -9.56 6.17 8.86
CA ARG A 358 -10.58 6.02 7.81
C ARG A 358 -11.29 4.69 7.85
N VAL A 359 -12.53 4.69 7.34
CA VAL A 359 -13.28 3.50 6.96
C VAL A 359 -13.09 3.29 5.45
N LEU A 360 -12.51 2.15 5.07
CA LEU A 360 -12.24 1.75 3.68
C LEU A 360 -13.47 1.12 3.01
N TRP A 361 -14.24 0.33 3.77
CA TRP A 361 -15.43 -0.33 3.24
C TRP A 361 -16.59 -0.19 4.22
N PRO A 362 -17.78 0.27 3.76
CA PRO A 362 -18.12 0.64 2.37
C PRO A 362 -17.38 1.90 1.85
N LEU A 363 -17.10 1.97 0.54
CA LEU A 363 -16.22 2.98 -0.09
C LEU A 363 -16.73 4.44 -0.05
N ASN A 364 -17.91 4.69 0.52
CA ASN A 364 -18.59 5.99 0.47
C ASN A 364 -18.76 6.65 1.86
N THR A 365 -17.96 6.26 2.85
CA THR A 365 -17.95 6.88 4.18
C THR A 365 -16.92 8.01 4.24
N SER A 366 -17.32 9.17 4.81
CA SER A 366 -16.44 10.31 5.08
C SER A 366 -15.29 9.93 6.02
N PRO A 367 -14.16 10.68 6.01
CA PRO A 367 -13.13 10.51 7.04
C PRO A 367 -13.76 10.56 8.44
N LEU A 368 -13.27 9.72 9.36
CA LEU A 368 -13.77 9.67 10.75
C LEU A 368 -13.56 10.98 11.52
N TYR A 369 -12.80 11.91 10.94
CA TYR A 369 -12.45 13.21 11.48
C TYR A 369 -12.58 14.25 10.37
N ASP A 370 -13.70 14.99 10.36
CA ASP A 370 -13.70 16.36 9.85
C ASP A 370 -13.55 17.27 11.07
N ARG A 371 -12.32 17.69 11.38
CA ARG A 371 -12.14 18.90 12.19
C ARG A 371 -12.36 20.08 11.24
N GLU A 372 -13.62 20.38 10.91
CA GLU A 372 -13.94 21.74 10.50
C GLU A 372 -13.85 22.61 11.75
N MET A 373 -12.74 23.33 11.91
CA MET A 373 -12.64 24.59 12.64
C MET A 373 -11.33 25.28 12.21
N ARG A 374 -11.50 26.27 11.33
CA ARG A 374 -10.83 27.59 11.24
C ARG A 374 -9.30 27.67 11.34
#